data_AF-A0A5B8U2E1-F1
#
_entry.id   AF-A0A5B8U2E1-F1
#
_cell.length_a   1.000
_cell.length_b   1.000
_cell.length_c   1.000
_cell.angle_alpha   90.00
_cell.angle_beta   90.00
_cell.angle_gamma   90.00
#
_symmetry.space_group_name_H-M   'P 1'
#
loop_
_entity.id
_entity.type
_entity.pdbx_description
1 polymer ?
#
loop_
_entity_poly.entity_id
_entity_poly.type
_entity_poly.pdbx_seq_one_letter_code
_entity_poly.pdbx_strand_id
1 'polypeptide(L)'
;MSDTSKIAKNLKAFQIAINAHDRENPTHNAYGIGLAHFDLERLGFDEGEEILPGITIHADSGVTGNFRVLCDGQHDENLEREAEEADMVEAVAAERGITIAPGGGERRDW
;
A
#
# COMPACT_ATOMS: atom_id res chain seq x y z
N MET A 1 24.76 -4.77 -20.80
CA MET A 1 23.88 -5.93 -20.54
C MET A 1 23.68 -6.02 -19.04
N SER A 2 22.49 -5.72 -18.55
CA SER A 2 22.16 -5.96 -17.14
C SER A 2 22.28 -7.46 -16.88
N ASP A 3 22.95 -7.80 -15.79
CA ASP A 3 23.24 -9.17 -15.38
C ASP A 3 21.90 -9.90 -15.17
N THR A 4 21.57 -10.85 -16.04
CA THR A 4 20.26 -11.55 -16.07
C THR A 4 19.90 -12.19 -14.73
N SER A 5 20.90 -12.50 -13.91
CA SER A 5 20.74 -12.97 -12.53
C SER A 5 20.07 -11.96 -11.59
N LYS A 6 20.26 -10.65 -11.82
CA LYS A 6 19.65 -9.57 -11.03
C LYS A 6 18.19 -9.34 -11.44
N ILE A 7 17.90 -9.42 -12.73
CA ILE A 7 16.52 -9.35 -13.26
C ILE A 7 15.68 -10.49 -12.69
N ALA A 8 16.20 -11.72 -12.68
CA ALA A 8 15.49 -12.88 -12.15
C ALA A 8 15.11 -12.73 -10.66
N LYS A 9 15.97 -12.08 -9.86
CA LYS A 9 15.68 -11.81 -8.43
C LYS A 9 14.54 -10.81 -8.26
N ASN A 10 14.54 -9.74 -9.04
CA ASN A 10 13.48 -8.73 -9.00
C ASN A 10 12.14 -9.33 -9.46
N LEU A 11 12.12 -10.05 -10.59
CA LEU A 11 10.92 -10.73 -11.08
C LEU A 11 10.34 -11.71 -10.05
N LYS A 12 11.20 -12.47 -9.37
CA LYS A 12 10.76 -13.37 -8.28
C LYS A 12 10.15 -12.58 -7.11
N ALA A 13 10.75 -11.47 -6.71
CA ALA A 13 10.22 -10.62 -5.64
C ALA A 13 8.85 -10.04 -6.01
N PHE A 14 8.70 -9.53 -7.24
CA PHE A 14 7.44 -9.01 -7.76
C PHE A 14 6.35 -10.10 -7.77
N GLN A 15 6.65 -11.28 -8.29
CA GLN A 15 5.70 -12.39 -8.31
C GLN A 15 5.24 -12.80 -6.90
N ILE A 16 6.14 -12.85 -5.93
CA ILE A 16 5.79 -13.18 -4.54
C ILE A 16 4.84 -12.13 -3.97
N ALA A 17 5.12 -10.84 -4.20
CA ALA A 17 4.30 -9.74 -3.70
C ALA A 17 2.91 -9.71 -4.36
N ILE A 18 2.83 -9.90 -5.68
CA ILE A 18 1.56 -9.99 -6.41
C ILE A 18 0.73 -11.16 -5.90
N ASN A 19 1.33 -12.34 -5.75
CA ASN A 19 0.61 -13.52 -5.23
C ASN A 19 0.12 -13.31 -3.79
N ALA A 20 0.87 -12.59 -2.97
CA ALA A 20 0.44 -12.26 -1.60
C ALA A 20 -0.72 -11.26 -1.64
N HIS A 21 -0.60 -10.21 -2.44
CA HIS A 21 -1.65 -9.22 -2.67
C HIS A 21 -2.95 -9.88 -3.12
N ASP A 22 -2.94 -10.69 -4.18
CA ASP A 22 -4.15 -11.29 -4.76
C ASP A 22 -4.81 -12.29 -3.81
N ARG A 23 -4.01 -12.99 -3.01
CA ARG A 23 -4.52 -13.89 -1.96
C ARG A 23 -5.21 -13.12 -0.84
N GLU A 24 -4.69 -11.95 -0.47
CA GLU A 24 -5.21 -11.12 0.64
C GLU A 24 -6.34 -10.19 0.19
N ASN A 25 -6.40 -9.86 -1.10
CA ASN A 25 -7.36 -8.94 -1.70
C ASN A 25 -8.11 -9.59 -2.88
N PRO A 26 -8.96 -10.61 -2.64
CA PRO A 26 -9.59 -11.39 -3.72
C PRO A 26 -10.58 -10.59 -4.60
N THR A 27 -10.93 -9.37 -4.20
CA THR A 27 -11.83 -8.47 -4.95
C THR A 27 -11.08 -7.43 -5.79
N HIS A 28 -9.76 -7.30 -5.62
CA HIS A 28 -8.93 -6.33 -6.33
C HIS A 28 -7.90 -7.06 -7.19
N ASN A 29 -7.47 -6.43 -8.27
CA ASN A 29 -6.47 -6.95 -9.18
C ASN A 29 -5.24 -6.07 -9.14
N ALA A 30 -4.08 -6.68 -8.91
CA ALA A 30 -2.82 -6.01 -9.17
C ALA A 30 -2.68 -5.72 -10.67
N TYR A 31 -2.32 -4.49 -11.02
CA TYR A 31 -2.07 -4.07 -12.41
C TYR A 31 -0.64 -3.58 -12.62
N GLY A 32 0.15 -3.37 -11.55
CA GLY A 32 1.47 -2.80 -11.71
C GLY A 32 2.37 -2.86 -10.49
N ILE A 33 3.64 -2.50 -10.72
CA ILE A 33 4.65 -2.33 -9.68
C ILE A 33 5.11 -0.87 -9.68
N GLY A 34 4.89 -0.19 -8.56
CA GLY A 34 5.36 1.17 -8.32
C GLY A 34 6.78 1.17 -7.77
N LEU A 35 7.67 1.93 -8.40
CA LEU A 35 9.06 2.15 -8.00
C LEU A 35 9.36 3.64 -7.89
N ALA A 36 10.21 4.02 -6.94
CA ALA A 36 10.77 5.37 -6.95
C ALA A 36 11.48 5.64 -8.29
N HIS A 37 11.38 6.86 -8.81
CA HIS A 37 12.00 7.24 -10.10
C HIS A 37 13.50 6.88 -10.17
N PHE A 38 14.21 7.05 -9.06
CA PHE A 38 15.62 6.67 -8.95
C PHE A 38 15.85 5.15 -9.11
N ASP A 39 14.95 4.30 -8.58
CA ASP A 39 15.09 2.85 -8.71
C ASP A 39 14.72 2.35 -10.11
N LEU A 40 13.78 3.00 -10.78
CA LEU A 40 13.47 2.76 -12.19
C LEU A 40 14.75 2.85 -13.04
N GLU A 41 15.45 3.99 -12.95
CA GLU A 41 16.72 4.22 -13.66
C GLU A 41 17.82 3.24 -13.21
N ARG A 42 17.96 3.03 -11.90
CA ARG A 42 19.01 2.18 -11.32
C ARG A 42 18.85 0.70 -11.68
N LEU A 43 17.61 0.23 -11.80
CA LEU A 43 17.28 -1.14 -12.18
C LEU A 43 17.18 -1.32 -13.69
N GLY A 44 17.08 -0.22 -14.44
CA GLY A 44 17.01 -0.20 -15.90
C GLY A 44 15.66 -0.64 -16.44
N PHE A 45 14.58 -0.25 -15.75
CA PHE A 45 13.21 -0.40 -16.24
C PHE A 45 12.75 0.90 -16.90
N ASP A 46 11.78 0.80 -17.81
CA ASP A 46 11.10 1.95 -18.42
C ASP A 46 9.68 2.12 -17.84
N GLU A 47 9.19 3.37 -17.80
CA GLU A 47 7.80 3.66 -17.45
C GLU A 47 6.85 2.94 -18.42
N GLY A 48 5.89 2.18 -17.88
CA GLY A 48 4.94 1.40 -18.65
C GLY A 48 5.50 0.09 -19.23
N GLU A 49 6.74 -0.29 -18.89
CA GLU A 49 7.30 -1.59 -19.28
C GLU A 49 6.48 -2.74 -18.67
N GLU A 50 6.03 -3.68 -19.51
CA GLU A 50 5.35 -4.89 -19.05
C GLU A 50 6.38 -5.97 -18.67
N ILE A 51 6.43 -6.31 -17.37
CA ILE A 51 7.42 -7.24 -16.80
C ILE A 51 6.85 -8.63 -16.52
N LEU A 52 5.53 -8.73 -16.36
CA LEU A 52 4.74 -9.96 -16.23
C LEU A 52 3.41 -9.72 -16.97
N PRO A 53 2.69 -10.76 -17.42
CA PRO A 53 1.43 -10.58 -18.15
C PRO A 53 0.44 -9.68 -17.39
N GLY A 54 0.12 -8.52 -17.95
CA GLY A 54 -0.81 -7.55 -17.36
C GLY A 54 -0.24 -6.71 -16.20
N ILE A 55 1.07 -6.75 -15.94
CA ILE A 55 1.73 -5.99 -14.86
C ILE A 55 2.77 -5.04 -15.45
N THR A 56 2.52 -3.74 -15.32
CA THR A 56 3.39 -2.68 -15.81
C THR A 56 4.20 -2.00 -14.70
N ILE A 57 5.39 -1.51 -15.05
CA ILE A 57 6.21 -0.68 -14.15
C ILE A 57 5.69 0.76 -14.15
N HIS A 58 5.66 1.37 -12.97
CA HIS A 58 5.27 2.77 -12.78
C HIS A 58 6.24 3.54 -11.87
N ALA A 59 6.51 4.77 -12.26
CA ALA A 59 7.16 5.77 -11.45
C ALA A 59 6.19 6.19 -10.36
N ASP A 60 6.68 6.08 -9.14
CA ASP A 60 5.87 6.21 -7.96
C ASP A 60 6.56 7.09 -6.91
N SER A 61 5.78 7.78 -6.09
CA SER A 61 6.30 8.68 -5.04
C SER A 61 6.77 7.93 -3.79
N GLY A 62 6.99 6.61 -3.90
CA GLY A 62 7.46 5.75 -2.83
C GLY A 62 8.91 5.98 -2.43
N VAL A 63 9.35 5.24 -1.41
CA VAL A 63 10.72 5.30 -0.90
C VAL A 63 11.65 4.44 -1.76
N THR A 64 12.86 4.95 -2.01
CA THR A 64 13.88 4.21 -2.75
C THR A 64 14.28 2.90 -2.06
N GLY A 65 14.56 1.85 -2.82
CA GLY A 65 14.94 0.53 -2.35
C GLY A 65 13.75 -0.39 -2.04
N ASN A 66 12.52 0.10 -2.21
CA ASN A 66 11.29 -0.67 -2.04
C ASN A 66 10.39 -0.54 -3.29
N PHE A 67 9.32 -1.33 -3.34
CA PHE A 67 8.30 -1.25 -4.38
C PHE A 67 6.90 -1.39 -3.79
N ARG A 68 5.89 -0.88 -4.50
CA ARG A 68 4.47 -1.06 -4.17
C ARG A 68 3.79 -1.93 -5.20
N VAL A 69 2.86 -2.76 -4.76
CA VAL A 69 1.90 -3.40 -5.68
C VAL A 69 0.77 -2.41 -5.90
N LEU A 70 0.54 -2.04 -7.17
CA LEU A 70 -0.53 -1.15 -7.56
C LEU A 70 -1.73 -1.99 -7.94
N CYS A 71 -2.89 -1.69 -7.36
CA CYS A 71 -4.13 -2.42 -7.60
C CYS A 71 -5.31 -1.48 -7.84
N ASP A 72 -6.35 -2.01 -8.47
CA ASP A 72 -7.62 -1.30 -8.73
C ASP A 72 -8.52 -1.13 -7.49
N GLY A 73 -8.02 -1.55 -6.32
CA GLY A 73 -8.69 -1.37 -5.05
C GLY A 73 -8.81 0.10 -4.68
N GLN A 74 -10.02 0.53 -4.36
CA GLN A 74 -10.23 1.82 -3.70
C GLN A 74 -9.86 1.67 -2.23
N HIS A 75 -8.60 1.94 -1.90
CA HIS A 75 -8.19 2.20 -0.53
C HIS A 75 -8.73 3.57 -0.15
N ASP A 76 -9.84 3.59 0.57
CA ASP A 76 -10.35 4.83 1.14
C ASP A 76 -9.40 5.24 2.27
N GLU A 77 -8.43 6.09 1.94
CA GLU A 77 -7.46 6.66 2.89
C GLU A 77 -8.16 7.31 4.09
N ASN A 78 -9.41 7.75 3.93
CA ASN A 78 -10.20 8.29 5.02
C ASN A 78 -10.70 7.20 5.97
N LEU A 79 -11.13 6.05 5.47
CA LEU A 79 -11.52 4.90 6.32
C LEU A 79 -10.31 4.31 7.06
N GLU A 80 -9.16 4.23 6.41
CA GLU A 80 -7.92 3.76 7.05
C GLU A 80 -7.46 4.75 8.14
N ARG A 81 -7.50 6.06 7.87
CA ARG A 81 -7.21 7.09 8.87
C ARG A 81 -8.22 7.10 10.03
N GLU A 82 -9.52 6.97 9.74
CA GLU A 82 -10.57 6.93 10.77
C GLU A 82 -10.40 5.70 11.67
N ALA A 83 -9.99 4.57 11.12
CA ALA A 83 -9.67 3.37 11.90
C ALA A 83 -8.43 3.56 12.80
N GLU A 84 -7.34 4.14 12.27
CA GLU A 84 -6.15 4.46 13.06
C GLU A 84 -6.44 5.48 14.17
N GLU A 85 -7.27 6.50 13.89
CA GLU A 85 -7.72 7.47 14.88
C GLU A 85 -8.59 6.82 15.96
N ALA A 86 -9.49 5.91 15.59
CA ALA A 86 -10.33 5.18 16.54
C ALA A 86 -9.49 4.30 17.49
N ASP A 87 -8.52 3.57 16.95
CA ASP A 87 -7.59 2.74 17.74
C ASP A 87 -6.76 3.60 18.72
N MET A 88 -6.27 4.76 18.27
CA MET A 88 -5.59 5.72 19.15
C MET A 88 -6.49 6.24 20.26
N VAL A 89 -7.73 6.61 19.93
CA VAL A 89 -8.71 7.12 20.90
C VAL A 89 -9.06 6.07 21.94
N GLU A 90 -9.25 4.81 21.54
CA GLU A 90 -9.50 3.70 22.45
C GLU A 90 -8.30 3.45 23.39
N ALA A 91 -7.08 3.43 22.87
CA ALA A 91 -5.88 3.23 23.67
C ALA A 91 -5.70 4.33 24.74
N VAL A 92 -5.90 5.60 24.37
CA VAL A 92 -5.83 6.74 25.31
C VAL A 92 -6.96 6.66 26.35
N ALA A 93 -8.16 6.25 25.94
CA ALA A 93 -9.29 6.08 26.84
C ALA A 93 -9.04 4.97 27.86
N ALA A 94 -8.49 3.83 27.43
CA ALA A 94 -8.10 2.72 28.29
C ALA A 94 -7.01 3.13 29.30
N GLU A 95 -5.96 3.84 28.86
CA GLU A 95 -4.90 4.36 29.73
C GLU A 95 -5.47 5.31 30.80
N ARG A 96 -6.45 6.14 30.43
CA ARG A 96 -7.03 7.15 31.31
C ARG A 96 -8.26 6.66 32.09
N GLY A 97 -8.67 5.41 31.91
CA GLY A 97 -9.89 4.85 32.52
C GLY A 97 -11.18 5.57 32.11
N ILE A 98 -11.21 6.14 30.90
CA ILE A 98 -12.37 6.86 30.36
C ILE A 98 -13.20 5.89 29.51
N THR A 99 -14.51 5.87 29.72
CA THR A 99 -15.43 5.08 28.89
C THR A 99 -16.04 5.97 27.81
N ILE A 100 -15.86 5.60 26.54
CA ILE A 100 -16.46 6.29 25.39
C ILE A 100 -17.77 5.60 25.03
N ALA A 101 -18.90 6.30 25.16
CA ALA A 101 -20.21 5.80 24.75
C ALA A 101 -20.57 6.30 23.34
N PRO A 102 -21.18 5.47 22.47
CA PRO A 102 -21.63 5.90 21.15
C PRO A 102 -22.88 6.78 21.30
N GLY A 103 -22.67 8.11 21.29
CA GLY A 103 -23.73 9.11 21.23
C GLY A 103 -24.08 9.76 22.58
N GLY A 104 -23.98 11.09 22.64
CA GLY A 104 -24.46 11.86 23.80
C GLY A 104 -23.88 13.25 23.97
N GLY A 105 -23.72 14.02 22.88
CA GLY A 105 -23.54 15.47 22.98
C GLY A 105 -24.86 16.12 23.37
N GLU A 106 -25.28 15.99 24.62
CA GLU A 106 -26.38 16.78 25.16
C GLU A 106 -25.88 18.22 25.33
N ARG A 107 -26.33 19.10 24.41
CA ARG A 107 -26.24 20.55 24.57
C ARG A 107 -26.85 20.91 25.92
N ARG A 108 -26.01 21.35 26.86
CA ARG A 108 -26.51 22.05 28.05
C ARG A 108 -26.63 23.52 27.68
N ASP A 109 -27.86 23.92 27.36
CA ASP A 109 -28.26 25.31 27.27
C ASP A 109 -28.19 25.93 28.69
N TRP A 110 -27.14 26.70 28.96
CA TRP A 110 -27.09 27.75 30.00
C TRP A 110 -26.13 28.85 29.56
#